data_AF-A0A2V9VCS2-F1
#
_entry.id   AF-A0A2V9VCS2-F1
#
_cell.length_a   1.000
_cell.length_b   1.000
_cell.length_c   1.000
_cell.angle_alpha   90.00
_cell.angle_beta   90.00
_cell.angle_gamma   90.00
#
_symmetry.space_group_name_H-M   'P 1'
#
loop_
_entity.id
_entity.type
_entity.pdbx_description
1 polymer ?
#
loop_
_entity_poly.entity_id
_entity_poly.type
_entity_poly.pdbx_seq_one_letter_code
_entity_poly.pdbx_strand_id
1 'polypeptide(L)'
;MDGDDPQGAALVLQTMSAMPSGKTRLVVVLARAQAGVQLGFVTGAHIALYKPISVERVGLGLRAVRNLMARERRRSSERIAVAIPATLGRAGSGTPVVIVDLSDGGAAIRCELPLPSSGLLTLHCLLPDTTGPFMATAEVVWQDAQGQSGIRFVNLASSSRQILVEWLKAKARTEKKATSAKAAASSRK
;
A
#
# COMPACT_ATOMS: atom_id res chain seq x y z
N MET A 1 -20.79 4.09 13.36
CA MET A 1 -21.76 5.13 12.95
C MET A 1 -23.15 4.59 13.21
N ASP A 2 -24.06 5.35 13.82
CA ASP A 2 -25.45 4.89 13.98
C ASP A 2 -26.22 5.18 12.69
N GLY A 3 -26.84 4.16 12.10
CA GLY A 3 -27.60 4.29 10.85
C GLY A 3 -28.91 5.08 11.01
N ASP A 4 -29.29 5.37 12.26
CA ASP A 4 -30.46 6.18 12.59
C ASP A 4 -30.13 7.68 12.74
N ASP A 5 -28.86 8.09 12.66
CA ASP A 5 -28.41 9.49 12.65
C ASP A 5 -27.61 9.82 11.37
N PRO A 6 -28.28 10.24 10.28
CA PRO A 6 -27.64 10.55 9.01
C PRO A 6 -26.75 11.82 9.04
N GLN A 7 -26.94 12.72 10.01
CA GLN A 7 -26.14 13.95 10.12
C GLN A 7 -24.82 13.70 10.85
N GLY A 8 -24.85 13.01 12.00
CA GLY A 8 -23.63 12.58 12.69
C GLY A 8 -22.81 11.61 11.85
N ALA A 9 -23.49 10.79 11.05
CA ALA A 9 -22.92 9.97 10.00
C ALA A 9 -22.08 10.75 8.99
N ALA A 10 -22.67 11.76 8.35
CA ALA A 10 -22.00 12.58 7.36
C ALA A 10 -20.79 13.33 7.96
N LEU A 11 -20.91 13.84 9.20
CA LEU A 11 -19.83 14.54 9.88
C LEU A 11 -18.62 13.64 10.16
N VAL A 12 -18.85 12.41 10.63
CA VAL A 12 -17.77 11.44 10.86
C VAL A 12 -17.05 11.13 9.54
N LEU A 13 -17.79 10.94 8.45
CA LEU A 13 -17.21 10.66 7.13
C LEU A 13 -16.43 11.85 6.55
N GLN A 14 -16.94 13.08 6.71
CA GLN A 14 -16.24 14.29 6.28
C GLN A 14 -14.93 14.48 7.05
N THR A 15 -14.96 14.32 8.36
CA THR A 15 -13.77 14.36 9.23
C THR A 15 -12.77 13.26 8.83
N MET A 16 -13.26 12.08 8.46
CA MET A 16 -12.41 10.98 7.99
C MET A 16 -11.84 11.22 6.59
N SER A 17 -12.57 11.90 5.71
CA SER A 17 -12.11 12.25 4.36
C SER A 17 -10.93 13.24 4.38
N ALA A 18 -10.93 14.16 5.35
CA ALA A 18 -9.89 15.17 5.57
C ALA A 18 -8.59 14.63 6.19
N MET A 19 -8.54 13.37 6.62
CA MET A 19 -7.31 12.77 7.14
C MET A 19 -6.26 12.53 6.02
N PRO A 20 -4.95 12.51 6.32
CA PRO A 20 -3.92 12.18 5.34
C PRO A 20 -4.16 10.82 4.67
N SER A 21 -4.00 10.77 3.35
CA SER A 21 -4.08 9.55 2.55
C SER A 21 -2.86 8.67 2.83
N GLY A 22 -3.07 7.41 3.21
CA GLY A 22 -1.98 6.48 3.57
C GLY A 22 -2.31 5.48 4.67
N LYS A 23 -3.45 5.64 5.36
CA LYS A 23 -3.96 4.65 6.32
C LYS A 23 -5.23 3.99 5.75
N THR A 24 -5.25 2.66 5.71
CA THR A 24 -6.48 1.91 5.42
C THR A 24 -7.57 2.31 6.42
N ARG A 25 -8.72 2.79 5.92
CA ARG A 25 -9.83 3.29 6.74
C ARG A 25 -10.90 2.21 6.87
N LEU A 26 -11.44 2.06 8.07
CA LEU A 26 -12.58 1.18 8.32
C LEU A 26 -13.76 2.01 8.79
N VAL A 27 -14.90 1.87 8.12
CA VAL A 27 -16.18 2.45 8.53
C VAL A 27 -17.17 1.33 8.80
N VAL A 28 -17.69 1.25 10.02
CA VAL A 28 -18.73 0.29 10.44
C VAL A 28 -20.00 1.04 10.78
N VAL A 29 -21.12 0.60 10.20
CA VAL A 29 -22.46 1.14 10.45
C VAL A 29 -23.25 0.17 11.33
N LEU A 30 -23.93 0.69 12.34
CA LEU A 30 -24.85 -0.05 13.20
C LEU A 30 -26.27 0.34 12.78
N ALA A 31 -27.06 -0.58 12.24
CA ALA A 31 -28.40 -0.28 11.76
C ALA A 31 -29.46 -1.08 12.53
N ARG A 32 -30.63 -0.48 12.74
CA ARG A 32 -31.80 -1.12 13.35
C ARG A 32 -32.74 -1.74 12.31
N ALA A 33 -32.75 -1.20 11.08
CA ALA A 33 -33.58 -1.62 9.96
C ALA A 33 -32.77 -1.68 8.65
N GLN A 34 -33.24 -2.46 7.68
CA GLN A 34 -32.54 -2.72 6.40
C GLN A 34 -32.24 -1.45 5.60
N ALA A 35 -33.08 -0.41 5.74
CA ALA A 35 -32.90 0.90 5.10
C ALA A 35 -31.61 1.63 5.53
N GLY A 36 -31.20 1.52 6.79
CA GLY A 36 -29.95 2.13 7.29
C GLY A 36 -28.68 1.45 6.77
N VAL A 37 -28.79 0.22 6.28
CA VAL A 37 -27.67 -0.54 5.72
C VAL A 37 -27.36 -0.13 4.29
N GLN A 38 -28.40 0.05 3.46
CA GLN A 38 -28.23 0.54 2.09
C GLN A 38 -27.57 1.92 2.09
N LEU A 39 -28.02 2.83 2.96
CA LEU A 39 -27.42 4.16 3.11
C LEU A 39 -25.97 4.06 3.58
N GLY A 40 -25.67 3.22 4.57
CA GLY A 40 -24.30 3.00 5.05
C GLY A 40 -23.32 2.59 3.94
N PHE A 41 -23.69 1.62 3.10
CA PHE A 41 -22.85 1.19 1.98
C PHE A 41 -22.70 2.27 0.90
N VAL A 42 -23.77 3.01 0.57
CA VAL A 42 -23.73 4.16 -0.35
C VAL A 42 -22.80 5.25 0.16
N THR A 43 -22.67 5.40 1.49
CA THR A 43 -21.78 6.40 2.11
C THR A 43 -20.35 5.90 2.38
N GLY A 44 -19.98 4.70 1.88
CA GLY A 44 -18.62 4.16 2.00
C GLY A 44 -18.37 3.31 3.26
N ALA A 45 -19.42 2.86 3.95
CA ALA A 45 -19.26 1.86 5.00
C ALA A 45 -18.77 0.53 4.42
N HIS A 46 -17.86 -0.11 5.14
CA HIS A 46 -17.28 -1.38 4.71
C HIS A 46 -18.11 -2.56 5.22
N ILE A 47 -18.71 -2.41 6.42
CA ILE A 47 -19.56 -3.41 7.07
C ILE A 47 -20.74 -2.73 7.76
N ALA A 48 -21.90 -3.39 7.71
CA ALA A 48 -23.08 -3.05 8.48
C ALA A 48 -23.42 -4.16 9.50
N LEU A 49 -23.65 -3.79 10.76
CA LEU A 49 -24.10 -4.70 11.82
C LEU A 49 -25.54 -4.35 12.22
N TYR A 50 -26.38 -5.38 12.37
CA TYR A 50 -27.77 -5.23 12.80
C TYR A 50 -27.92 -5.33 14.32
N LYS A 51 -28.69 -4.43 14.92
CA LYS A 51 -29.17 -4.54 16.31
C LYS A 51 -30.29 -5.62 16.37
N PRO A 52 -30.39 -6.44 17.44
CA PRO A 52 -29.54 -6.45 18.62
C PRO A 52 -28.18 -7.11 18.33
N ILE A 53 -27.13 -6.49 18.87
CA ILE A 53 -25.75 -6.87 18.61
C ILE A 53 -25.44 -8.14 19.43
N SER A 54 -25.46 -9.31 18.80
CA SER A 54 -24.99 -10.55 19.43
C SER A 54 -23.46 -10.68 19.31
N VAL A 55 -22.83 -11.30 20.30
CA VAL A 55 -21.36 -11.53 20.33
C VAL A 55 -20.89 -12.26 19.07
N GLU A 56 -21.67 -13.23 18.58
CA GLU A 56 -21.38 -13.98 17.35
C GLU A 56 -21.35 -13.08 16.10
N ARG A 57 -22.31 -12.15 15.97
CA ARG A 57 -22.37 -11.22 14.82
C ARG A 57 -21.23 -10.21 14.85
N VAL A 58 -20.85 -9.74 16.05
CA VAL A 58 -19.66 -8.91 16.22
C VAL A 58 -18.40 -9.69 15.82
N GLY A 59 -18.28 -10.95 16.24
CA GLY A 59 -17.15 -11.81 15.88
C GLY A 59 -17.02 -12.02 14.37
N LEU A 60 -18.13 -12.32 13.69
CA LEU A 60 -18.17 -12.48 12.23
C LEU A 60 -17.84 -11.18 11.50
N GLY A 61 -18.42 -10.07 11.93
CA GLY A 61 -18.14 -8.74 11.38
C GLY A 61 -16.67 -8.36 11.54
N LEU A 62 -16.10 -8.53 12.74
CA LEU A 62 -14.71 -8.20 13.02
C LEU A 62 -13.73 -9.10 12.24
N ARG A 63 -14.08 -10.37 12.02
CA ARG A 63 -13.29 -11.28 11.16
C ARG A 63 -13.31 -10.83 9.70
N ALA A 64 -14.47 -10.42 9.18
CA ALA A 64 -14.61 -9.90 7.83
C ALA A 64 -13.83 -8.59 7.66
N VAL A 65 -13.94 -7.67 8.62
CA VAL A 65 -13.10 -6.46 8.73
C VAL A 65 -11.63 -6.82 8.63
N ARG A 66 -11.16 -7.75 9.47
CA ARG A 66 -9.74 -8.10 9.56
C ARG A 66 -9.22 -8.62 8.21
N ASN A 67 -10.00 -9.45 7.53
CA ASN A 67 -9.63 -9.98 6.22
C ASN A 67 -9.61 -8.90 5.13
N LEU A 68 -10.57 -7.96 5.17
CA LEU A 68 -10.59 -6.80 4.27
C LEU A 68 -9.39 -5.89 4.51
N MET A 69 -9.09 -5.56 5.77
CA MET A 69 -7.93 -4.74 6.16
C MET A 69 -6.61 -5.43 5.78
N ALA A 70 -6.49 -6.75 5.95
CA ALA A 70 -5.32 -7.50 5.53
C ALA A 70 -5.16 -7.58 4.00
N ARG A 71 -6.27 -7.54 3.25
CA ARG A 71 -6.27 -7.46 1.78
C ARG A 71 -5.88 -6.06 1.31
N GLU A 72 -6.42 -5.03 1.94
CA GLU A 72 -6.11 -3.65 1.59
C GLU A 72 -4.66 -3.32 1.97
N ARG A 73 -4.18 -3.71 3.16
CA ARG A 73 -2.76 -3.56 3.52
C ARG A 73 -1.79 -4.23 2.53
N ARG A 74 -2.21 -5.35 1.91
CA ARG A 74 -1.44 -6.02 0.84
C ARG A 74 -1.48 -5.27 -0.49
N ARG A 75 -2.50 -4.44 -0.73
CA ARG A 75 -2.70 -3.67 -1.97
C ARG A 75 -2.16 -2.25 -1.87
N SER A 76 -2.18 -1.67 -0.69
CA SER A 76 -1.82 -0.28 -0.40
C SER A 76 -0.51 -0.19 0.37
N SER A 77 0.42 -1.12 0.13
CA SER A 77 1.72 -1.05 0.81
C SER A 77 2.38 0.29 0.51
N GLU A 78 2.88 0.93 1.56
CA GLU A 78 3.46 2.27 1.51
C GLU A 78 4.61 2.24 0.49
N ARG A 79 4.39 2.94 -0.64
CA ARG A 79 5.38 3.07 -1.70
C ARG A 79 6.25 4.28 -1.40
N ILE A 80 7.56 4.09 -1.45
CA ILE A 80 8.52 5.16 -1.23
C ILE A 80 9.14 5.51 -2.57
N ALA A 81 9.16 6.80 -2.91
CA ALA A 81 9.85 7.30 -4.08
C ALA A 81 11.36 7.19 -3.87
N VAL A 82 12.06 6.58 -4.83
CA VAL A 82 13.48 6.24 -4.73
C VAL A 82 14.17 6.45 -6.07
N ALA A 83 15.50 6.42 -6.09
CA ALA A 83 16.29 6.37 -7.31
C ALA A 83 17.42 5.37 -7.10
N ILE A 84 17.14 4.09 -7.34
CA ILE A 84 18.08 2.99 -7.06
C ILE A 84 18.45 2.30 -8.38
N PRO A 85 19.73 2.35 -8.78
CA PRO A 85 20.21 1.56 -9.91
C PRO A 85 20.02 0.07 -9.65
N ALA A 86 19.49 -0.64 -10.65
CA ALA A 86 19.24 -2.07 -10.57
C ALA A 86 19.50 -2.73 -11.93
N THR A 87 19.58 -4.05 -11.92
CA THR A 87 19.64 -4.88 -13.11
C THR A 87 18.41 -5.77 -13.12
N LEU A 88 17.68 -5.78 -14.23
CA LEU A 88 16.51 -6.64 -14.44
C LEU A 88 16.75 -7.55 -15.64
N GLY A 89 16.57 -8.85 -15.47
CA GLY A 89 16.68 -9.77 -16.59
C GLY A 89 16.62 -11.25 -16.23
N ARG A 90 16.96 -12.11 -17.19
CA ARG A 90 17.01 -13.57 -17.00
C ARG A 90 18.45 -14.03 -16.78
N ALA A 91 18.65 -15.25 -16.30
CA ALA A 91 20.00 -15.81 -16.14
C ALA A 91 20.81 -15.64 -17.43
N GLY A 92 21.90 -14.87 -17.36
CA GLY A 92 22.79 -14.57 -18.49
C GLY A 92 22.48 -13.33 -19.32
N SER A 93 21.37 -12.61 -19.07
CA SER A 93 21.05 -11.32 -19.73
C SER A 93 20.38 -10.36 -18.76
N GLY A 94 21.02 -9.22 -18.48
CA GLY A 94 20.52 -8.21 -17.54
C GLY A 94 20.50 -6.84 -18.19
N THR A 95 19.36 -6.15 -18.09
CA THR A 95 19.19 -4.77 -18.56
C THR A 95 19.31 -3.82 -17.37
N PRO A 96 20.10 -2.74 -17.47
CA PRO A 96 20.14 -1.72 -16.43
C PRO A 96 18.80 -0.98 -16.36
N VAL A 97 18.28 -0.83 -15.15
CA VAL A 97 17.03 -0.12 -14.86
C VAL A 97 17.22 0.77 -13.63
N VAL A 98 16.35 1.76 -13.47
CA VAL A 98 16.31 2.59 -12.27
C VAL A 98 15.00 2.35 -11.56
N ILE A 99 15.05 1.91 -10.30
CA ILE A 99 13.87 1.84 -9.44
C ILE A 99 13.46 3.25 -9.06
N VAL A 100 12.23 3.65 -9.40
CA VAL A 100 11.66 4.97 -9.13
C VAL A 100 10.66 4.98 -7.98
N ASP A 101 9.97 3.85 -7.75
CA ASP A 101 9.20 3.60 -6.54
C ASP A 101 9.48 2.18 -6.03
N LEU A 102 9.42 2.00 -4.71
CA LEU A 102 9.62 0.69 -4.09
C LEU A 102 8.62 0.45 -2.97
N SER A 103 8.13 -0.78 -2.90
CA SER A 103 7.22 -1.30 -1.88
C SER A 103 7.63 -2.72 -1.47
N ASP A 104 6.97 -3.28 -0.47
CA ASP A 104 7.24 -4.66 -0.01
C ASP A 104 6.79 -5.75 -1.01
N GLY A 105 5.94 -5.39 -1.98
CA GLY A 105 5.34 -6.31 -2.97
C GLY A 105 5.74 -6.05 -4.42
N GLY A 106 6.49 -4.99 -4.70
CA GLY A 106 6.88 -4.63 -6.07
C GLY A 106 7.54 -3.27 -6.15
N ALA A 107 7.85 -2.87 -7.38
CA ALA A 107 8.55 -1.64 -7.70
C ALA A 107 8.07 -1.07 -9.04
N ALA A 108 8.13 0.25 -9.19
CA ALA A 108 8.11 0.92 -10.47
C ALA A 108 9.57 1.16 -10.89
N ILE A 109 9.86 0.84 -12.15
CA ILE A 109 11.18 0.97 -12.73
C ILE A 109 11.12 1.82 -13.99
N ARG A 110 12.21 2.52 -14.27
CA ARG A 110 12.46 3.16 -15.56
C ARG A 110 13.49 2.34 -16.32
N CYS A 111 13.18 2.04 -17.57
CA CYS A 111 14.04 1.26 -18.45
C CYS A 111 14.06 1.92 -19.82
N GLU A 112 15.23 2.05 -20.43
CA GLU A 112 15.38 2.59 -21.78
C GLU A 112 15.02 1.55 -22.86
N LEU A 113 15.19 0.27 -22.54
CA LEU A 113 14.93 -0.84 -23.44
C LEU A 113 13.56 -1.47 -23.17
N PRO A 114 12.86 -1.97 -24.21
CA PRO A 114 11.60 -2.67 -24.04
C PRO A 114 11.77 -3.91 -23.16
N LEU A 115 10.91 -4.06 -22.15
CA LEU A 115 10.89 -5.25 -21.31
C LEU A 115 9.93 -6.30 -21.88
N PRO A 116 10.24 -7.61 -21.72
CA PRO A 116 9.32 -8.65 -22.13
C PRO A 116 7.99 -8.50 -21.38
N SER A 117 6.89 -8.51 -22.13
CA SER A 117 5.53 -8.33 -21.59
C SER A 117 5.08 -9.48 -20.70
N SER A 118 5.78 -10.62 -20.72
CA SER A 118 5.48 -11.78 -19.91
C SER A 118 6.73 -12.56 -19.47
N GLY A 119 6.57 -13.30 -18.39
CA GLY A 119 7.58 -14.18 -17.82
C GLY A 119 8.24 -13.62 -16.56
N LEU A 120 8.98 -14.50 -15.90
CA LEU A 120 9.72 -14.18 -14.69
C LEU A 120 11.07 -13.58 -15.04
N LEU A 121 11.40 -12.50 -14.35
CA LEU A 121 12.66 -11.79 -14.41
C LEU A 121 13.25 -11.74 -13.01
N THR A 122 14.56 -11.65 -12.91
CA THR A 122 15.26 -11.44 -11.65
C THR A 122 15.70 -9.97 -11.59
N LEU A 123 15.19 -9.27 -10.58
CA LEU A 123 15.67 -7.96 -10.20
C LEU A 123 16.83 -8.13 -9.23
N HIS A 124 17.93 -7.44 -9.50
CA HIS A 124 19.11 -7.39 -8.64
C HIS A 124 19.50 -5.94 -8.38
N CYS A 125 19.65 -5.54 -7.13
CA CYS A 125 20.16 -4.22 -6.77
C CYS A 125 20.87 -4.23 -5.42
N LEU A 126 21.54 -3.12 -5.11
CA LEU A 126 22.03 -2.83 -3.77
C LEU A 126 21.13 -1.74 -3.19
N LEU A 127 20.41 -2.07 -2.12
CA LEU A 127 19.61 -1.07 -1.43
C LEU A 127 20.57 -0.10 -0.71
N PRO A 128 20.35 1.22 -0.77
CA PRO A 128 21.17 2.19 -0.05
C PRO A 128 21.25 1.86 1.44
N ASP A 129 22.38 2.09 2.09
CA ASP A 129 22.53 1.84 3.53
C ASP A 129 22.39 0.35 3.93
N THR A 130 22.53 -0.58 2.97
CA THR A 130 22.54 -2.03 3.23
C THR A 130 23.82 -2.68 2.70
N THR A 131 24.27 -3.73 3.37
CA THR A 131 25.53 -4.42 3.04
C THR A 131 25.33 -5.60 2.07
N GLY A 132 24.09 -6.05 1.88
CA GLY A 132 23.78 -7.27 1.13
C GLY A 132 23.06 -6.99 -0.19
N PRO A 133 23.27 -7.82 -1.23
CA PRO A 133 22.50 -7.72 -2.46
C PRO A 133 21.02 -8.04 -2.21
N PHE A 134 20.16 -7.21 -2.78
CA PHE A 134 18.73 -7.47 -2.85
C PHE A 134 18.42 -8.17 -4.17
N MET A 135 17.78 -9.34 -4.09
CA MET A 135 17.37 -10.13 -5.24
C MET A 135 15.90 -10.52 -5.12
N ALA A 136 15.15 -10.34 -6.20
CA ALA A 136 13.73 -10.64 -6.26
C ALA A 136 13.35 -11.24 -7.62
N THR A 137 12.60 -12.33 -7.63
CA THR A 137 11.90 -12.77 -8.84
C THR A 137 10.66 -11.92 -9.02
N ALA A 138 10.53 -11.28 -10.18
CA ALA A 138 9.47 -10.35 -10.49
C ALA A 138 8.87 -10.62 -11.88
N GLU A 139 7.65 -10.16 -12.07
CA GLU A 139 6.98 -10.11 -13.36
C GLU A 139 6.61 -8.67 -13.69
N VAL A 140 6.55 -8.34 -14.99
CA VAL A 140 6.06 -7.04 -15.45
C VAL A 140 4.53 -7.03 -15.39
N VAL A 141 3.93 -6.05 -14.72
CA VAL A 141 2.48 -5.92 -14.56
C VAL A 141 1.86 -4.82 -15.42
N TRP A 142 2.65 -3.80 -15.77
CA TRP A 142 2.25 -2.75 -16.70
C TRP A 142 3.50 -2.09 -17.28
N GLN A 143 3.35 -1.50 -18.45
CA GLN A 143 4.36 -0.66 -19.10
C GLN A 143 3.63 0.57 -19.64
N ASP A 144 4.24 1.74 -19.51
CA ASP A 144 3.72 2.97 -20.11
C ASP A 144 4.55 3.39 -21.34
N ALA A 145 4.03 4.34 -22.11
CA ALA A 145 4.73 4.89 -23.27
C ALA A 145 5.92 5.79 -22.91
N GLN A 146 6.12 6.09 -21.62
CA GLN A 146 7.15 6.98 -21.10
C GLN A 146 8.39 6.20 -20.61
N GLY A 147 8.42 4.89 -20.83
CA GLY A 147 9.52 4.01 -20.44
C GLY A 147 9.51 3.62 -18.96
N GLN A 148 8.40 3.82 -18.25
CA GLN A 148 8.22 3.24 -16.93
C GLN A 148 7.47 1.91 -17.02
N SER A 149 7.79 1.03 -16.08
CA SER A 149 7.15 -0.26 -15.97
C SER A 149 6.94 -0.61 -14.50
N GLY A 150 5.80 -1.21 -14.22
CA GLY A 150 5.54 -1.81 -12.92
C GLY A 150 6.01 -3.24 -12.90
N ILE A 151 6.74 -3.61 -11.86
CA ILE A 151 7.07 -5.00 -11.58
C ILE A 151 6.46 -5.45 -10.25
N ARG A 152 5.95 -6.68 -10.22
CA ARG A 152 5.42 -7.34 -9.03
C ARG A 152 6.38 -8.43 -8.59
N PHE A 153 6.72 -8.45 -7.31
CA PHE A 153 7.55 -9.52 -6.76
C PHE A 153 6.72 -10.80 -6.62
N VAL A 154 7.14 -11.84 -7.34
CA VAL A 154 6.52 -13.17 -7.33
C VAL A 154 7.16 -14.06 -6.26
N ASN A 155 8.49 -14.01 -6.17
CA ASN A 155 9.24 -14.75 -5.17
C ASN A 155 10.36 -13.89 -4.58
N LEU A 156 10.40 -13.83 -3.25
CA LEU A 156 11.46 -13.20 -2.47
C LEU A 156 11.97 -14.23 -1.46
N ALA A 157 13.28 -14.44 -1.43
CA ALA A 157 13.90 -15.18 -0.34
C ALA A 157 13.64 -14.46 0.99
N SER A 158 13.48 -15.23 2.08
CA SER A 158 13.18 -14.69 3.41
C SER A 158 14.19 -13.63 3.86
N SER A 159 15.47 -13.82 3.53
CA SER A 159 16.55 -12.85 3.78
C SER A 159 16.34 -11.54 3.04
N SER A 160 16.09 -11.60 1.72
CA SER A 160 15.81 -10.41 0.90
C SER A 160 14.54 -9.69 1.34
N ARG A 161 13.52 -10.43 1.78
CA ARG A 161 12.29 -9.85 2.34
C ARG A 161 12.57 -9.11 3.65
N GLN A 162 13.38 -9.68 4.52
CA GLN A 162 13.74 -9.03 5.78
C GLN A 162 14.51 -7.73 5.52
N ILE A 163 15.52 -7.76 4.66
CA ILE A 163 16.29 -6.58 4.24
C ILE A 163 15.35 -5.50 3.69
N LEU A 164 14.45 -5.86 2.77
CA LEU A 164 13.51 -4.91 2.16
C LEU A 164 12.58 -4.27 3.20
N VAL A 165 11.98 -5.07 4.09
CA VAL A 165 11.05 -4.56 5.11
C VAL A 165 11.75 -3.67 6.13
N GLU A 166 12.96 -4.04 6.55
CA GLU A 166 13.77 -3.22 7.47
C GLU A 166 14.16 -1.89 6.81
N TRP A 167 14.60 -1.96 5.55
CA TRP A 167 14.97 -0.79 4.77
C TRP A 167 13.81 0.19 4.54
N LEU A 168 12.64 -0.32 4.13
CA LEU A 168 11.43 0.49 3.95
C LEU A 168 11.01 1.17 5.26
N LYS A 169 11.07 0.44 6.39
CA LYS A 169 10.78 1.02 7.72
C LYS A 169 11.77 2.11 8.09
N ALA A 170 13.06 1.95 7.78
CA ALA A 170 14.08 2.95 8.06
C ALA A 170 13.85 4.22 7.22
N LYS A 171 13.62 4.10 5.91
CA LYS A 171 13.34 5.24 5.03
C LYS A 171 12.05 5.98 5.42
N ALA A 172 10.98 5.26 5.75
CA ALA A 172 9.72 5.88 6.20
C ALA A 172 9.88 6.72 7.48
N ARG A 173 10.81 6.35 8.38
CA ARG A 173 11.14 7.16 9.57
C ARG A 173 11.90 8.43 9.19
N THR A 174 12.84 8.33 8.26
CA THR A 174 13.64 9.48 7.79
C THR A 174 12.78 10.50 7.05
N GLU A 175 11.88 10.06 6.17
CA GLU A 175 10.92 10.93 5.47
C GLU A 175 9.98 11.67 6.43
N LYS A 176 9.47 10.99 7.46
CA LYS A 176 8.64 11.61 8.51
C LYS A 176 9.40 12.68 9.30
N LYS A 177 10.69 12.45 9.58
CA LYS A 177 11.56 13.42 10.26
C LYS A 177 11.91 14.62 9.36
N ALA A 178 12.15 14.39 8.07
CA ALA A 178 12.41 15.47 7.11
C ALA A 178 11.17 16.36 6.91
N THR A 179 9.98 15.75 6.84
CA THR A 179 8.71 16.48 6.68
C THR A 179 8.37 17.32 7.91
N SER A 180 8.58 16.80 9.12
CA SER A 180 8.35 17.57 10.35
C SER A 180 9.36 18.71 10.54
N ALA A 181 10.62 18.51 10.15
CA ALA A 181 11.63 19.57 10.15
C ALA A 181 11.31 20.69 9.15
N LYS A 182 10.83 20.33 7.94
CA LYS A 182 10.45 21.32 6.91
C LYS A 182 9.20 22.12 7.31
N ALA A 183 8.23 21.48 7.97
CA ALA A 183 7.05 22.17 8.52
C ALA A 183 7.42 23.15 9.64
N ALA A 184 8.34 22.78 10.53
CA ALA A 184 8.84 23.65 11.59
C ALA A 184 9.66 24.84 11.04
N ALA A 185 10.40 24.64 9.94
CA ALA A 185 11.16 25.70 9.30
C ALA A 185 10.29 26.70 8.51
N SER A 186 9.17 26.24 7.94
CA SER A 186 8.24 27.10 7.19
C SER A 186 7.33 27.96 8.08
N SER A 187 7.22 27.66 9.38
CA SER A 187 6.42 28.44 10.34
C SER A 187 7.21 29.56 11.04
N ARG A 188 8.49 29.74 10.67
CA ARG A 188 9.40 30.78 11.21
C ARG A 188 9.72 31.90 10.22
N LYS A 189 8.98 31.97 9.11
CA LYS A 189 9.09 33.02 8.09
C LYS A 189 7.75 33.72 7.95
#